data_AF-A0A4E0QJ74-F1
#
_entry.id   AF-A0A4E0QJ74-F1
#
_cell.length_a   1.000
_cell.length_b   1.000
_cell.length_c   1.000
_cell.angle_alpha   90.00
_cell.angle_beta   90.00
_cell.angle_gamma   90.00
#
_symmetry.space_group_name_H-M   'P 1'
#
loop_
_entity.id
_entity.type
_entity.pdbx_description
1 polymer ?
#
loop_
_entity_poly.entity_id
_entity_poly.type
_entity_poly.pdbx_seq_one_letter_code
_entity_poly.pdbx_strand_id
1 'polypeptide(L)'
;TYHSAGVSEHIVYVTLAEKLEYLDKMYLTLLHLATGNPGATTKAEAVEKTWSWFANPTGVDDLKTWDNRALSYYGSGINECYVYVDDFLKAQNGSAGCGTFANLFIETLWVNGISSRCVNVSPPSENGEGILINNWEPPLDENPEAPIEEPWYIWEFEFTGEMSMYPQPEENESGYLEYGDLESSDGIAGQNVVTPIEKAFTKHFIVEISDPDVTANLSYYDPSYGKTYVNEEKFDIDLVLGYFFSDDEDRLWVRPREEGPQEKNILFKSSRDQYPLCGTDPLL
;
A
#
# COMPACT_ATOMS: atom_id res chain seq x y z
N THR A 1 -6.49 -17.80 46.89
CA THR A 1 -5.15 -18.15 46.39
C THR A 1 -5.31 -18.55 44.94
N TYR A 2 -4.67 -17.85 44.01
CA TYR A 2 -4.66 -18.29 42.61
C TYR A 2 -3.54 -19.32 42.43
N HIS A 3 -3.85 -20.47 41.85
CA HIS A 3 -2.86 -21.49 41.49
C HIS A 3 -2.60 -21.38 39.98
N SER A 4 -1.34 -21.58 39.57
CA SER A 4 -0.97 -21.66 38.16
C SER A 4 -1.67 -22.85 37.49
N ALA A 5 -2.25 -22.64 36.31
CA ALA A 5 -2.93 -23.68 35.54
C ALA A 5 -1.97 -24.62 34.79
N GLY A 6 -0.65 -24.38 34.86
CA GLY A 6 0.37 -25.14 34.11
C GLY A 6 0.82 -24.44 32.82
N VAL A 7 1.50 -25.18 31.95
CA VAL A 7 1.96 -24.74 30.61
C VAL A 7 1.34 -25.68 29.57
N SER A 8 0.93 -25.14 28.42
CA SER A 8 0.37 -25.88 27.29
C SER A 8 1.25 -25.71 26.04
N GLU A 9 1.28 -26.71 25.17
CA GLU A 9 1.86 -26.58 23.82
C GLU A 9 0.93 -25.83 22.84
N HIS A 10 -0.34 -25.66 23.21
CA HIS A 10 -1.33 -24.95 22.41
C HIS A 10 -1.26 -23.44 22.64
N ILE A 11 -1.24 -22.69 21.54
CA ILE A 11 -1.33 -21.23 21.56
C ILE A 11 -2.80 -20.84 21.70
N VAL A 12 -3.11 -20.00 22.69
CA VAL A 12 -4.43 -19.40 22.87
C VAL A 12 -4.38 -17.97 22.37
N TYR A 13 -5.23 -17.67 21.39
CA TYR A 13 -5.43 -16.31 20.88
C TYR A 13 -6.60 -15.68 21.63
N VAL A 14 -6.41 -14.45 22.12
CA VAL A 14 -7.41 -13.69 22.86
C VAL A 14 -7.62 -12.36 22.14
N THR A 15 -8.88 -12.07 21.79
CA THR A 15 -9.29 -10.90 21.02
C THR A 15 -10.18 -9.99 21.86
N LEU A 16 -10.27 -8.72 21.48
CA LEU A 16 -11.20 -7.77 22.12
C LEU A 16 -12.65 -7.96 21.67
N ALA A 17 -12.88 -8.45 20.45
CA ALA A 17 -14.22 -8.64 19.92
C ALA A 17 -14.96 -9.79 20.62
N GLU A 18 -16.20 -9.54 21.06
CA GLU A 18 -17.10 -10.60 21.53
C GLU A 18 -17.66 -11.44 20.38
N LYS A 19 -17.81 -10.82 19.21
CA LYS A 19 -18.29 -11.45 17.96
C LYS A 19 -17.52 -10.90 16.77
N LEU A 20 -17.20 -11.79 15.83
CA LEU A 20 -16.52 -11.45 14.59
C LEU A 20 -17.58 -11.31 13.50
N GLU A 21 -18.15 -10.11 13.36
CA GLU A 21 -19.30 -9.87 12.47
C GLU A 21 -18.91 -9.70 10.99
N TYR A 22 -17.64 -9.38 10.72
CA TYR A 22 -17.14 -9.02 9.39
C TYR A 22 -16.28 -10.10 8.72
N LEU A 23 -16.00 -11.21 9.40
CA LEU A 23 -15.13 -12.28 8.90
C LEU A 23 -15.91 -13.57 8.69
N ASP A 24 -16.14 -13.94 7.43
CA ASP A 24 -16.73 -15.23 7.06
C ASP A 24 -15.80 -16.41 7.38
N LYS A 25 -14.49 -16.18 7.35
CA LYS A 25 -13.45 -17.15 7.67
C LYS A 25 -12.37 -16.49 8.51
N MET A 26 -11.87 -17.23 9.50
CA MET A 26 -10.72 -16.80 10.30
C MET A 26 -9.47 -17.56 9.87
N TYR A 27 -8.45 -16.82 9.43
CA TYR A 27 -7.13 -17.38 9.13
C TYR A 27 -6.19 -17.22 10.33
N LEU A 28 -5.34 -18.22 10.58
CA LEU A 28 -4.36 -18.16 11.67
C LEU A 28 -3.41 -16.96 11.54
N THR A 29 -3.06 -16.55 10.33
CA THR A 29 -2.28 -15.31 10.09
C THR A 29 -2.99 -14.08 10.64
N LEU A 30 -4.30 -13.92 10.39
CA LEU A 30 -5.06 -12.78 10.89
C LEU A 30 -5.08 -12.77 12.43
N LEU A 31 -5.32 -13.91 13.07
CA LEU A 31 -5.24 -14.04 14.54
C LEU A 31 -3.83 -13.69 15.05
N HIS A 32 -2.80 -14.22 14.39
CA HIS A 32 -1.42 -14.00 14.78
C HIS A 32 -1.04 -12.52 14.70
N LEU A 33 -1.36 -11.83 13.60
CA LEU A 33 -1.08 -10.41 13.45
C LEU A 33 -1.90 -9.55 14.42
N ALA A 34 -3.17 -9.89 14.64
CA ALA A 34 -4.07 -9.13 15.51
C ALA A 34 -3.73 -9.23 17.01
N THR A 35 -3.05 -10.31 17.43
CA THR A 35 -2.86 -10.62 18.87
C THR A 35 -1.43 -10.96 19.25
N GLY A 36 -0.52 -11.11 18.29
CA GLY A 36 0.87 -11.51 18.50
C GLY A 36 1.71 -10.47 19.25
N ASN A 37 1.26 -9.22 19.31
CA ASN A 37 1.75 -8.21 20.25
C ASN A 37 0.73 -8.06 21.39
N PRO A 38 0.80 -8.89 22.44
CA PRO A 38 -0.29 -9.06 23.40
C PRO A 38 -0.45 -7.87 24.35
N GLY A 39 -1.57 -7.84 25.08
CA GLY A 39 -1.81 -6.89 26.18
C GLY A 39 -2.60 -5.64 25.83
N ALA A 40 -3.20 -5.58 24.64
CA ALA A 40 -4.21 -4.56 24.35
C ALA A 40 -5.44 -4.76 25.25
N THR A 41 -5.90 -3.69 25.88
CA THR A 41 -7.14 -3.66 26.69
C THR A 41 -8.19 -2.73 26.09
N THR A 42 -7.80 -1.92 25.10
CA THR A 42 -8.68 -1.02 24.34
C THR A 42 -8.48 -1.23 22.83
N LYS A 43 -9.47 -0.83 22.03
CA LYS A 43 -9.38 -0.86 20.57
C LYS A 43 -8.21 0.00 20.05
N ALA A 44 -7.97 1.17 20.64
CA ALA A 44 -6.85 2.03 20.26
C ALA A 44 -5.49 1.35 20.50
N GLU A 45 -5.29 0.69 21.65
CA GLU A 45 -4.07 -0.09 21.91
C GLU A 45 -3.94 -1.28 20.93
N ALA A 46 -5.04 -1.92 20.57
CA ALA A 46 -5.04 -3.02 19.60
C ALA A 46 -4.67 -2.53 18.19
N VAL A 47 -5.10 -1.34 17.78
CA VAL A 47 -4.65 -0.70 16.53
C VAL A 47 -3.14 -0.50 16.55
N GLU A 48 -2.60 0.16 17.58
CA GLU A 48 -1.16 0.43 17.68
C GLU A 48 -0.32 -0.86 17.66
N LYS A 49 -0.76 -1.86 18.40
CA LYS A 49 -0.10 -3.17 18.46
C LYS A 49 -0.19 -3.94 17.16
N THR A 50 -1.32 -3.89 16.48
CA THR A 50 -1.49 -4.51 15.15
C THR A 50 -0.62 -3.78 14.12
N TRP A 51 -0.65 -2.45 14.11
CA TRP A 51 0.13 -1.61 13.19
C TRP A 51 1.64 -1.83 13.35
N SER A 52 2.12 -2.16 14.55
CA SER A 52 3.55 -2.42 14.79
C SER A 52 4.14 -3.55 13.93
N TRP A 53 3.31 -4.46 13.39
CA TRP A 53 3.75 -5.47 12.42
C TRP A 53 4.01 -4.92 11.02
N PHE A 54 3.32 -3.84 10.65
CA PHE A 54 3.37 -3.24 9.31
C PHE A 54 4.28 -2.03 9.26
N ALA A 55 4.46 -1.33 10.38
CA ALA A 55 5.15 -0.05 10.42
C ALA A 55 6.63 -0.14 10.07
N ASN A 56 7.11 0.83 9.28
CA ASN A 56 8.53 1.02 8.95
C ASN A 56 9.25 -0.25 8.47
N PRO A 57 8.78 -0.89 7.38
CA PRO A 57 9.48 -2.02 6.80
C PRO A 57 10.89 -1.61 6.39
N THR A 58 11.80 -2.57 6.51
CA THR A 58 13.19 -2.46 6.09
C THR A 58 13.41 -3.05 4.70
N GLY A 59 12.42 -3.79 4.19
CA GLY A 59 12.52 -4.59 2.98
C GLY A 59 13.09 -5.99 3.23
N VAL A 60 13.40 -6.35 4.49
CA VAL A 60 14.01 -7.63 4.86
C VAL A 60 13.39 -8.15 6.15
N ASP A 61 12.70 -9.29 6.07
CA ASP A 61 12.19 -10.02 7.23
C ASP A 61 11.10 -9.28 8.03
N ASP A 62 10.30 -8.42 7.37
CA ASP A 62 9.33 -7.52 7.99
C ASP A 62 8.02 -8.24 8.38
N LEU A 63 7.13 -8.49 7.41
CA LEU A 63 5.80 -9.06 7.64
C LEU A 63 5.73 -10.55 7.27
N LYS A 64 5.22 -11.38 8.18
CA LYS A 64 5.13 -12.83 7.97
C LYS A 64 3.75 -13.37 8.34
N THR A 65 3.41 -14.49 7.72
CA THR A 65 2.32 -15.35 8.18
C THR A 65 2.64 -16.01 9.51
N TRP A 66 1.62 -16.63 10.13
CA TRP A 66 1.77 -17.38 11.38
C TRP A 66 2.81 -18.52 11.33
N ASP A 67 3.09 -19.05 10.14
CA ASP A 67 4.06 -20.12 9.86
C ASP A 67 5.40 -19.60 9.30
N ASN A 68 5.68 -18.30 9.46
CA ASN A 68 6.92 -17.62 9.06
C ASN A 68 7.16 -17.47 7.55
N ARG A 69 6.11 -17.58 6.71
CA ARG A 69 6.23 -17.25 5.29
C ARG A 69 6.19 -15.73 5.11
N ALA A 70 7.14 -15.18 4.38
CA ALA A 70 7.18 -13.75 4.08
C ALA A 70 5.99 -13.31 3.22
N LEU A 71 5.48 -12.11 3.51
CA LEU A 71 4.44 -11.42 2.75
C LEU A 71 5.06 -10.17 2.13
N SER A 72 5.28 -10.21 0.82
CA SER A 72 6.08 -9.25 0.05
C SER A 72 5.22 -8.30 -0.77
N TYR A 73 5.53 -7.01 -0.71
CA TYR A 73 4.85 -5.97 -1.49
C TYR A 73 5.51 -5.82 -2.86
N TYR A 74 4.80 -6.19 -3.94
CA TYR A 74 5.32 -6.25 -5.32
C TYR A 74 6.72 -6.91 -5.46
N GLY A 75 6.96 -8.04 -4.78
CA GLY A 75 8.26 -8.73 -4.77
C GLY A 75 8.61 -9.52 -6.03
N SER A 76 7.62 -9.83 -6.88
CA SER A 76 7.84 -10.56 -8.15
C SER A 76 7.12 -9.94 -9.35
N GLY A 77 6.73 -8.66 -9.26
CA GLY A 77 5.85 -8.01 -10.24
C GLY A 77 4.39 -8.48 -10.16
N ILE A 78 3.51 -7.78 -10.88
CA ILE A 78 2.07 -8.07 -10.93
C ILE A 78 1.80 -9.14 -11.99
N ASN A 79 1.70 -10.40 -11.57
CA ASN A 79 0.91 -11.38 -12.33
C ASN A 79 -0.48 -11.57 -11.72
N GLU A 80 -0.67 -11.19 -10.45
CA GLU A 80 -1.93 -11.40 -9.73
C GLU A 80 -2.22 -10.16 -8.86
N CYS A 81 -3.14 -9.31 -9.33
CA CYS A 81 -3.79 -8.29 -8.51
C CYS A 81 -4.75 -8.97 -7.53
N TYR A 82 -4.21 -9.71 -6.57
CA TYR A 82 -5.02 -10.22 -5.48
C TYR A 82 -5.71 -9.03 -4.82
N VAL A 83 -7.02 -9.15 -4.69
CA VAL A 83 -7.83 -8.23 -3.89
C VAL A 83 -8.22 -8.92 -2.58
N TYR A 84 -8.32 -10.24 -2.58
CA TYR A 84 -8.78 -11.02 -1.43
C TYR A 84 -7.61 -11.62 -0.64
N VAL A 85 -7.64 -11.43 0.68
CA VAL A 85 -6.65 -11.96 1.62
C VAL A 85 -6.62 -13.50 1.60
N ASP A 86 -7.78 -14.13 1.37
CA ASP A 86 -7.93 -15.57 1.15
C ASP A 86 -6.89 -16.13 0.16
N ASP A 87 -6.85 -15.54 -1.04
CA ASP A 87 -6.03 -16.05 -2.13
C ASP A 87 -4.56 -15.77 -1.85
N PHE A 88 -4.26 -14.57 -1.32
CA PHE A 88 -2.91 -14.18 -0.94
C PHE A 88 -2.30 -15.07 0.16
N LEU A 89 -3.09 -15.45 1.16
CA LEU A 89 -2.61 -16.33 2.23
C LEU A 89 -2.39 -17.78 1.76
N LYS A 90 -2.98 -18.18 0.62
CA LYS A 90 -2.76 -19.49 -0.01
C LYS A 90 -1.68 -19.47 -1.10
N ALA A 91 -1.40 -18.31 -1.68
CA ALA A 91 -0.39 -18.14 -2.71
C ALA A 91 1.01 -18.50 -2.18
N GLN A 92 1.79 -19.23 -2.98
CA GLN A 92 3.12 -19.71 -2.58
C GLN A 92 4.21 -18.66 -2.73
N ASN A 93 4.07 -17.73 -3.69
CA ASN A 93 5.05 -16.67 -3.94
C ASN A 93 5.05 -15.58 -2.86
N GLY A 94 3.96 -15.46 -2.10
CA GLY A 94 3.82 -14.46 -1.04
C GLY A 94 3.90 -13.02 -1.52
N SER A 95 3.70 -12.73 -2.80
CA SER A 95 3.75 -11.38 -3.37
C SER A 95 2.35 -10.85 -3.69
N ALA A 96 2.04 -9.60 -3.34
CA ALA A 96 0.78 -8.95 -3.71
C ALA A 96 0.90 -7.42 -3.82
N GLY A 97 -0.12 -6.79 -4.40
CA GLY A 97 -0.24 -5.34 -4.52
C GLY A 97 -0.90 -4.66 -3.32
N CYS A 98 -0.99 -3.33 -3.36
CA CYS A 98 -1.39 -2.49 -2.23
C CYS A 98 -2.80 -2.79 -1.70
N GLY A 99 -3.74 -3.10 -2.58
CA GLY A 99 -5.11 -3.49 -2.20
C GLY A 99 -5.17 -4.71 -1.30
N THR A 100 -4.31 -5.72 -1.54
CA THR A 100 -4.21 -6.90 -0.67
C THR A 100 -3.63 -6.55 0.70
N PHE A 101 -2.57 -5.73 0.76
CA PHE A 101 -1.99 -5.33 2.04
C PHE A 101 -2.96 -4.46 2.86
N ALA A 102 -3.70 -3.57 2.20
CA ALA A 102 -4.78 -2.81 2.81
C ALA A 102 -5.86 -3.74 3.39
N ASN A 103 -6.35 -4.71 2.60
CA ASN A 103 -7.33 -5.67 3.07
C ASN A 103 -6.79 -6.59 4.18
N LEU A 104 -5.52 -6.99 4.13
CA LEU A 104 -4.87 -7.75 5.19
C LEU A 104 -4.89 -6.97 6.51
N PHE A 105 -4.59 -5.68 6.48
CA PHE A 105 -4.63 -4.83 7.67
C PHE A 105 -6.08 -4.62 8.16
N ILE A 106 -7.02 -4.33 7.28
CA ILE A 106 -8.46 -4.18 7.61
C ILE A 106 -9.00 -5.44 8.29
N GLU A 107 -8.81 -6.61 7.66
CA GLU A 107 -9.29 -7.88 8.18
C GLU A 107 -8.60 -8.24 9.52
N THR A 108 -7.33 -7.87 9.70
CA THR A 108 -6.63 -8.04 10.98
C THR A 108 -7.22 -7.15 12.08
N LEU A 109 -7.60 -5.92 11.77
CA LEU A 109 -8.29 -5.03 12.72
C LEU A 109 -9.67 -5.57 13.11
N TRP A 110 -10.41 -6.17 12.16
CA TRP A 110 -11.72 -6.77 12.42
C TRP A 110 -11.67 -7.92 13.42
N VAL A 111 -10.53 -8.62 13.55
CA VAL A 111 -10.31 -9.64 14.59
C VAL A 111 -10.52 -9.08 16.00
N ASN A 112 -10.15 -7.81 16.21
CA ASN A 112 -10.37 -7.09 17.47
C ASN A 112 -11.64 -6.23 17.47
N GLY A 113 -12.51 -6.38 16.47
CA GLY A 113 -13.80 -5.68 16.39
C GLY A 113 -13.65 -4.20 16.07
N ILE A 114 -12.55 -3.82 15.40
CA ILE A 114 -12.23 -2.44 15.05
C ILE A 114 -12.73 -2.16 13.65
N SER A 115 -13.68 -1.25 13.51
CA SER A 115 -14.18 -0.83 12.19
C SER A 115 -13.12 -0.05 11.42
N SER A 116 -12.91 -0.43 10.16
CA SER A 116 -11.95 0.18 9.25
C SER A 116 -12.41 0.01 7.81
N ARG A 117 -11.90 0.85 6.92
CA ARG A 117 -12.30 0.89 5.51
C ARG A 117 -11.13 1.20 4.59
N CYS A 118 -11.23 0.71 3.37
CA CYS A 118 -10.28 0.99 2.32
C CYS A 118 -10.39 2.44 1.84
N VAL A 119 -9.27 3.02 1.44
CA VAL A 119 -9.18 4.35 0.84
C VAL A 119 -8.43 4.21 -0.48
N ASN A 120 -9.08 4.59 -1.57
CA ASN A 120 -8.43 4.77 -2.87
C ASN A 120 -7.71 6.12 -2.88
N VAL A 121 -6.44 6.09 -3.23
CA VAL A 121 -5.57 7.23 -3.47
C VAL A 121 -5.34 7.34 -4.97
N SER A 122 -5.79 8.45 -5.54
CA SER A 122 -5.62 8.74 -6.97
C SER A 122 -5.45 10.24 -7.22
N PRO A 123 -4.93 10.65 -8.38
CA PRO A 123 -5.03 12.03 -8.83
C PRO A 123 -6.50 12.46 -9.00
N PRO A 124 -6.78 13.77 -9.01
CA PRO A 124 -8.14 14.31 -9.13
C PRO A 124 -8.75 14.20 -10.52
N SER A 125 -7.96 14.06 -11.59
CA SER A 125 -8.51 14.05 -12.95
C SER A 125 -8.99 12.67 -13.40
N GLU A 126 -9.99 12.68 -14.29
CA GLU A 126 -10.50 11.49 -14.97
C GLU A 126 -9.69 11.13 -16.23
N ASN A 127 -8.70 11.94 -16.60
CA ASN A 127 -7.99 11.86 -17.89
C ASN A 127 -6.81 10.85 -17.89
N GLY A 128 -6.91 9.77 -17.11
CA GLY A 128 -5.86 8.75 -17.08
C GLY A 128 -4.60 9.21 -16.34
N GLU A 129 -4.74 10.11 -15.37
CA GLU A 129 -3.61 10.50 -14.52
C GLU A 129 -3.33 9.41 -13.47
N GLY A 130 -2.08 8.98 -13.36
CA GLY A 130 -1.57 8.16 -12.27
C GLY A 130 -0.54 8.90 -11.43
N ILE A 131 -0.16 8.28 -10.31
CA ILE A 131 0.86 8.77 -9.39
C ILE A 131 2.17 8.02 -9.62
N LEU A 132 3.27 8.78 -9.62
CA LEU A 132 4.61 8.23 -9.62
C LEU A 132 5.21 8.39 -8.21
N ILE A 133 5.56 7.28 -7.57
CA ILE A 133 6.14 7.26 -6.22
C ILE A 133 7.60 7.73 -6.28
N ASN A 134 8.08 8.39 -5.21
CA ASN A 134 9.44 8.92 -5.06
C ASN A 134 10.58 7.92 -5.40
N ASN A 135 11.77 8.48 -5.59
CA ASN A 135 13.03 7.83 -5.97
C ASN A 135 13.09 7.40 -7.45
N TRP A 136 12.92 8.41 -8.29
CA TRP A 136 13.35 8.41 -9.68
C TRP A 136 14.36 9.52 -9.89
N GLU A 137 15.34 9.27 -10.74
CA GLU A 137 16.33 10.24 -11.15
C GLU A 137 15.93 10.78 -12.54
N PRO A 138 15.59 12.08 -12.66
CA PRO A 138 15.37 12.69 -13.96
C PRO A 138 16.69 12.82 -14.73
N PRO A 139 16.66 12.95 -16.06
CA PRO A 139 17.86 13.03 -16.87
C PRO A 139 18.67 14.28 -16.50
N LEU A 140 19.99 14.13 -16.38
CA LEU A 140 20.90 15.20 -15.92
C LEU A 140 21.00 16.36 -16.91
N ASP A 141 20.85 16.07 -18.20
CA ASP A 141 21.05 17.00 -19.29
C ASP A 141 20.02 16.71 -20.39
N GLU A 142 18.78 17.17 -20.22
CA GLU A 142 17.88 17.63 -21.30
C GLU A 142 16.51 17.96 -20.70
N ASN A 143 15.94 19.09 -21.12
CA ASN A 143 14.50 19.33 -21.00
C ASN A 143 13.95 18.70 -22.29
N PRO A 144 13.45 17.44 -22.26
CA PRO A 144 13.01 16.78 -23.48
C PRO A 144 11.89 17.63 -24.09
N GLU A 145 11.74 17.56 -25.42
CA GLU A 145 10.74 18.36 -26.12
C GLU A 145 9.34 17.90 -25.66
N ALA A 146 8.79 18.60 -24.66
CA ALA A 146 7.44 18.35 -24.18
C ALA A 146 6.45 18.33 -25.36
N PRO A 147 5.46 17.43 -25.36
CA PRO A 147 4.41 17.45 -26.37
C PRO A 147 3.79 18.85 -26.37
N ILE A 148 3.83 19.52 -27.53
CA ILE A 148 3.73 20.98 -27.70
C ILE A 148 2.42 21.63 -27.19
N GLU A 149 1.51 20.89 -26.54
CA GLU A 149 0.25 21.41 -25.99
C GLU A 149 0.19 21.46 -24.44
N GLU A 150 1.06 20.76 -23.71
CA GLU A 150 1.03 20.73 -22.22
C GLU A 150 2.45 20.93 -21.62
N PRO A 151 2.89 22.18 -21.39
CA PRO A 151 4.28 22.51 -21.03
C PRO A 151 4.73 22.02 -19.63
N TRP A 152 3.83 21.39 -18.88
CA TRP A 152 4.05 20.92 -17.51
C TRP A 152 4.48 19.45 -17.46
N TYR A 153 4.27 18.70 -18.53
CA TYR A 153 4.66 17.29 -18.65
C TYR A 153 5.98 17.20 -19.42
N ILE A 154 7.04 16.87 -18.70
CA ILE A 154 8.42 17.14 -19.12
C ILE A 154 9.30 15.90 -19.15
N TRP A 155 8.79 14.71 -18.84
CA TRP A 155 9.54 13.46 -18.97
C TRP A 155 8.66 12.42 -19.64
N GLU A 156 9.16 11.78 -20.69
CA GLU A 156 8.54 10.58 -21.25
C GLU A 156 8.76 9.40 -20.31
N PHE A 157 7.74 8.59 -20.12
CA PHE A 157 7.74 7.43 -19.25
C PHE A 157 7.29 6.21 -20.03
N GLU A 158 8.05 5.13 -19.96
CA GLU A 158 7.74 3.90 -20.71
C GLU A 158 7.50 2.73 -19.76
N PHE A 159 6.36 2.03 -19.91
CA PHE A 159 6.18 0.72 -19.29
C PHE A 159 6.73 -0.38 -20.18
N THR A 160 7.46 -1.32 -19.59
CA THR A 160 7.87 -2.55 -20.27
C THR A 160 6.78 -3.62 -20.17
N GLY A 161 5.84 -3.62 -21.11
CA GLY A 161 4.79 -4.65 -21.23
C GLY A 161 3.36 -4.11 -21.12
N GLU A 162 2.39 -4.98 -20.79
CA GLU A 162 0.99 -4.57 -20.58
C GLU A 162 0.86 -3.77 -19.27
N MET A 163 1.21 -2.48 -19.29
CA MET A 163 0.96 -1.46 -18.24
C MET A 163 1.41 -1.83 -16.81
N SER A 164 2.50 -2.58 -16.70
CA SER A 164 3.12 -2.90 -15.42
C SER A 164 4.60 -2.59 -15.51
N MET A 165 5.24 -2.26 -14.38
CA MET A 165 6.69 -2.23 -14.26
C MET A 165 7.32 -3.65 -14.29
N TYR A 166 6.63 -4.61 -14.95
CA TYR A 166 6.99 -6.02 -15.07
C TYR A 166 6.82 -6.51 -16.53
N PRO A 167 7.81 -7.21 -17.11
CA PRO A 167 9.14 -7.49 -16.54
C PRO A 167 9.93 -6.20 -16.34
N GLN A 168 10.85 -6.19 -15.36
CA GLN A 168 11.77 -5.06 -15.16
C GLN A 168 12.47 -4.72 -16.49
N PRO A 169 12.68 -3.43 -16.81
CA PRO A 169 13.43 -3.03 -17.99
C PRO A 169 14.89 -3.49 -17.89
N GLU A 170 15.66 -3.27 -18.96
CA GLU A 170 17.08 -3.57 -18.95
C GLU A 170 17.82 -2.62 -17.99
N GLU A 171 18.79 -3.15 -17.25
CA GLU A 171 19.70 -2.33 -16.45
C GLU A 171 20.66 -1.57 -17.38
N ASN A 172 20.83 -0.28 -17.15
CA ASN A 172 21.80 0.54 -17.85
C ASN A 172 23.23 0.29 -17.36
N GLU A 173 24.23 0.96 -17.95
CA GLU A 173 25.65 0.78 -17.59
C GLU A 173 25.95 1.15 -16.12
N SER A 174 25.08 1.94 -15.48
CA SER A 174 25.17 2.33 -14.07
C SER A 174 24.41 1.38 -13.12
N GLY A 175 23.71 0.38 -13.67
CA GLY A 175 22.90 -0.58 -12.91
C GLY A 175 21.50 -0.09 -12.54
N TYR A 176 21.02 1.02 -13.14
CA TYR A 176 19.66 1.52 -12.95
C TYR A 176 18.72 1.02 -14.03
N LEU A 177 17.44 0.93 -13.68
CA LEU A 177 16.37 0.53 -14.58
C LEU A 177 15.81 1.76 -15.29
N GLU A 178 15.93 1.82 -16.62
CA GLU A 178 15.45 2.93 -17.47
C GLU A 178 13.98 2.75 -17.86
N TYR A 179 13.17 3.80 -17.72
CA TYR A 179 11.74 3.85 -18.05
C TYR A 179 11.43 5.11 -18.87
N GLY A 180 11.90 5.15 -20.11
CA GLY A 180 11.91 6.38 -20.90
C GLY A 180 12.99 7.34 -20.37
N ASP A 181 12.61 8.57 -20.05
CA ASP A 181 13.53 9.58 -19.53
C ASP A 181 13.91 9.37 -18.05
N LEU A 182 13.17 8.53 -17.32
CA LEU A 182 13.34 8.36 -15.88
C LEU A 182 14.13 7.11 -15.52
N GLU A 183 15.12 7.25 -14.64
CA GLU A 183 15.85 6.13 -14.03
C GLU A 183 15.27 5.80 -12.66
N SER A 184 14.95 4.52 -12.41
CA SER A 184 14.49 4.08 -11.10
C SER A 184 15.66 3.84 -10.15
N SER A 185 15.78 4.65 -9.09
CA SER A 185 16.75 4.49 -8.01
C SER A 185 16.19 3.71 -6.81
N ASP A 186 17.01 3.45 -5.78
CA ASP A 186 16.57 2.73 -4.58
C ASP A 186 15.35 3.42 -3.95
N GLY A 187 14.23 2.69 -3.84
CA GLY A 187 12.92 3.18 -3.44
C GLY A 187 12.69 3.26 -1.93
N ILE A 188 11.47 3.66 -1.56
CA ILE A 188 10.97 3.43 -0.20
C ILE A 188 10.72 1.93 -0.04
N ALA A 189 11.26 1.35 1.02
CA ALA A 189 11.04 -0.06 1.33
C ALA A 189 9.55 -0.36 1.50
N GLY A 190 9.11 -1.45 0.87
CA GLY A 190 7.84 -2.10 1.13
C GLY A 190 8.02 -3.32 2.01
N GLN A 191 6.92 -3.96 2.39
CA GLN A 191 6.97 -5.21 3.16
C GLN A 191 7.87 -6.24 2.46
N ASN A 192 8.96 -6.67 3.10
CA ASN A 192 9.91 -7.67 2.60
C ASN A 192 10.52 -7.38 1.22
N VAL A 193 10.49 -6.13 0.74
CA VAL A 193 11.14 -5.72 -0.50
C VAL A 193 11.80 -4.36 -0.32
N VAL A 194 13.13 -4.30 -0.49
CA VAL A 194 13.92 -3.06 -0.32
C VAL A 194 13.48 -1.99 -1.31
N THR A 195 13.16 -2.38 -2.55
CA THR A 195 12.57 -1.51 -3.55
C THR A 195 11.47 -2.28 -4.28
N PRO A 196 10.19 -2.01 -3.97
CA PRO A 196 9.06 -2.62 -4.67
C PRO A 196 9.20 -2.40 -6.18
N ILE A 197 8.89 -3.43 -6.97
CA ILE A 197 9.01 -3.37 -8.43
C ILE A 197 8.04 -2.34 -9.00
N GLU A 198 6.85 -2.24 -8.41
CA GLU A 198 5.83 -1.26 -8.83
C GLU A 198 6.00 0.06 -8.08
N LYS A 199 6.10 1.15 -8.85
CA LYS A 199 6.27 2.53 -8.38
C LYS A 199 5.36 3.52 -9.13
N ALA A 200 4.57 3.05 -10.10
CA ALA A 200 3.62 3.86 -10.85
C ALA A 200 2.22 3.31 -10.64
N PHE A 201 1.28 4.13 -10.20
CA PHE A 201 -0.05 3.66 -9.82
C PHE A 201 -1.13 4.53 -10.43
N THR A 202 -2.10 3.94 -11.13
CA THR A 202 -3.37 4.62 -11.41
C THR A 202 -4.26 4.67 -10.17
N LYS A 203 -4.08 3.71 -9.26
CA LYS A 203 -4.74 3.66 -7.95
C LYS A 203 -3.79 3.06 -6.91
N HIS A 204 -3.72 3.67 -5.74
CA HIS A 204 -3.07 3.10 -4.56
C HIS A 204 -4.07 2.95 -3.42
N PHE A 205 -3.92 1.92 -2.60
CA PHE A 205 -4.89 1.62 -1.54
C PHE A 205 -4.25 1.72 -0.15
N ILE A 206 -4.87 2.53 0.70
CA ILE A 206 -4.52 2.69 2.12
C ILE A 206 -5.76 2.44 2.98
N VAL A 207 -5.62 2.52 4.30
CA VAL A 207 -6.68 2.16 5.26
C VAL A 207 -7.02 3.33 6.16
N GLU A 208 -8.30 3.60 6.34
CA GLU A 208 -8.84 4.52 7.33
C GLU A 208 -9.50 3.73 8.45
N ILE A 209 -9.23 4.11 9.71
CA ILE A 209 -9.91 3.54 10.87
C ILE A 209 -11.17 4.35 11.10
N SER A 210 -12.33 3.73 10.89
CA SER A 210 -13.65 4.35 11.00
C SER A 210 -14.32 4.10 12.37
N ASP A 211 -13.65 3.37 13.26
CA ASP A 211 -14.18 3.02 14.58
C ASP A 211 -14.24 4.25 15.52
N PRO A 212 -15.43 4.61 16.04
CA PRO A 212 -15.58 5.78 16.91
C PRO A 212 -14.87 5.65 18.25
N ASP A 213 -14.54 4.43 18.69
CA ASP A 213 -13.83 4.17 19.94
C ASP A 213 -12.30 4.32 19.78
N VAL A 214 -11.81 4.58 18.56
CA VAL A 214 -10.39 4.79 18.26
C VAL A 214 -10.16 6.28 17.98
N THR A 215 -9.71 7.02 18.99
CA THR A 215 -9.27 8.41 18.83
C THR A 215 -7.79 8.46 18.43
N ALA A 216 -7.46 8.09 17.20
CA ALA A 216 -6.08 8.19 16.72
C ALA A 216 -5.85 9.50 15.96
N ASN A 217 -4.78 10.23 16.32
CA ASN A 217 -4.29 11.43 15.61
C ASN A 217 -3.62 11.11 14.25
N LEU A 218 -3.84 9.92 13.69
CA LEU A 218 -3.34 9.44 12.40
C LEU A 218 -4.54 8.85 11.66
N SER A 219 -4.96 9.50 10.57
CA SER A 219 -6.24 9.19 9.92
C SER A 219 -6.11 8.10 8.85
N TYR A 220 -4.91 7.86 8.32
CA TYR A 220 -4.70 6.90 7.24
C TYR A 220 -3.42 6.09 7.43
N TYR A 221 -3.50 4.79 7.12
CA TYR A 221 -2.45 3.79 7.30
C TYR A 221 -2.15 3.13 5.97
N ASP A 222 -0.89 3.15 5.56
CA ASP A 222 -0.41 2.47 4.37
C ASP A 222 0.39 1.23 4.77
N PRO A 223 -0.25 0.06 4.86
CA PRO A 223 0.42 -1.18 5.25
C PRO A 223 1.42 -1.68 4.21
N SER A 224 1.41 -1.13 2.99
CA SER A 224 2.36 -1.52 1.93
C SER A 224 3.75 -0.97 2.22
N TYR A 225 3.83 0.34 2.53
CA TYR A 225 5.08 1.04 2.86
C TYR A 225 5.30 1.24 4.37
N GLY A 226 4.35 0.79 5.21
CA GLY A 226 4.38 0.95 6.67
C GLY A 226 4.40 2.41 7.12
N LYS A 227 3.67 3.28 6.42
CA LYS A 227 3.58 4.72 6.68
C LYS A 227 2.18 5.12 7.13
N THR A 228 2.07 6.28 7.75
CA THR A 228 0.80 6.87 8.15
C THR A 228 0.70 8.30 7.68
N TYR A 229 -0.50 8.73 7.32
CA TYR A 229 -0.78 10.06 6.79
C TYR A 229 -1.93 10.70 7.56
N VAL A 230 -1.82 12.02 7.77
CA VAL A 230 -2.86 12.80 8.43
C VAL A 230 -3.90 13.33 7.42
N ASN A 231 -3.51 13.47 6.15
CA ASN A 231 -4.34 13.96 5.05
C ASN A 231 -3.66 13.66 3.70
N GLU A 232 -4.34 14.04 2.61
CA GLU A 232 -3.87 13.88 1.22
C GLU A 232 -2.59 14.68 0.95
N GLU A 233 -2.47 15.89 1.49
CA GLU A 233 -1.30 16.76 1.33
C GLU A 233 -0.03 16.09 1.88
N LYS A 234 -0.13 15.44 3.05
CA LYS A 234 1.02 14.74 3.64
C LYS A 234 1.44 13.53 2.80
N PHE A 235 0.48 12.83 2.20
CA PHE A 235 0.78 11.72 1.29
C PHE A 235 1.51 12.20 0.05
N ASP A 236 1.01 13.27 -0.58
CA ASP A 236 1.62 13.88 -1.76
C ASP A 236 3.08 14.30 -1.48
N ILE A 237 3.31 15.04 -0.38
CA ILE A 237 4.65 15.51 0.01
C ILE A 237 5.61 14.36 0.31
N ASP A 238 5.17 13.32 1.02
CA ASP A 238 6.06 12.28 1.51
C ASP A 238 6.38 11.21 0.46
N LEU A 239 5.44 10.94 -0.44
CA LEU A 239 5.47 9.72 -1.26
C LEU A 239 5.47 9.99 -2.76
N VAL A 240 4.93 11.11 -3.24
CA VAL A 240 4.71 11.34 -4.67
C VAL A 240 5.86 12.18 -5.26
N LEU A 241 6.47 11.66 -6.32
CA LEU A 241 7.42 12.41 -7.15
C LEU A 241 6.68 13.33 -8.12
N GLY A 242 5.64 12.80 -8.75
CA GLY A 242 4.93 13.44 -9.83
C GLY A 242 3.71 12.66 -10.28
N TYR A 243 3.13 13.15 -11.37
CA TYR A 243 1.88 12.65 -11.93
C TYR A 243 2.12 12.30 -13.38
N PHE A 244 1.65 11.13 -13.82
CA PHE A 244 1.78 10.73 -15.21
C PHE A 244 0.42 10.70 -15.89
N PHE A 245 0.34 10.96 -17.19
CA PHE A 245 -0.86 10.76 -18.01
C PHE A 245 -0.50 10.04 -19.31
N SER A 246 -1.49 9.44 -19.96
CA SER A 246 -1.36 8.87 -21.30
C SER A 246 -1.89 9.85 -22.34
N ASP A 247 -1.09 10.13 -23.38
CA ASP A 247 -1.55 10.91 -24.53
C ASP A 247 -2.38 10.06 -25.52
N ASP A 248 -2.87 10.69 -26.59
CA ASP A 248 -3.68 10.04 -27.63
C ASP A 248 -2.92 8.96 -28.44
N GLU A 249 -1.60 8.88 -28.27
CA GLU A 249 -0.72 7.90 -28.91
C GLU A 249 -0.24 6.81 -27.92
N ASP A 250 -0.91 6.71 -26.76
CA ASP A 250 -0.59 5.78 -25.66
C ASP A 250 0.82 5.98 -25.04
N ARG A 251 1.44 7.16 -25.25
CA ARG A 251 2.70 7.52 -24.58
C ARG A 251 2.42 8.10 -23.21
N LEU A 252 3.24 7.74 -22.23
CA LEU A 252 3.09 8.30 -20.89
C LEU A 252 4.05 9.45 -20.69
N TRP A 253 3.54 10.49 -20.06
CA TRP A 253 4.29 11.68 -19.76
C TRP A 253 4.14 12.05 -18.30
N VAL A 254 5.22 12.47 -17.67
CA VAL A 254 5.28 12.80 -16.25
C VAL A 254 5.44 14.31 -16.07
N ARG A 255 4.61 14.87 -15.19
CA ARG A 255 4.83 16.19 -14.60
C ARG A 255 5.38 16.02 -13.18
N PRO A 256 6.42 16.78 -12.80
CA PRO A 256 6.87 16.79 -11.41
C PRO A 256 5.77 17.34 -10.50
N ARG A 257 5.80 16.92 -9.24
CA ARG A 257 4.99 17.54 -8.19
C ARG A 257 5.38 19.01 -8.05
N GLU A 258 4.41 19.91 -8.20
CA GLU A 258 4.66 21.33 -7.99
C GLU A 258 4.80 21.69 -6.51
N GLU A 259 5.77 22.55 -6.17
CA GLU A 259 5.90 23.10 -4.82
C GLU A 259 4.95 24.30 -4.62
N GLY A 260 3.89 24.13 -3.82
CA GLY A 260 3.03 25.23 -3.40
C GLY A 260 1.58 24.85 -3.11
N PRO A 261 0.75 25.79 -2.59
CA PRO A 261 -0.68 25.56 -2.37
C PRO A 261 -1.43 25.57 -3.71
N GLN A 262 -1.34 24.46 -4.42
CA GLN A 262 -2.11 24.16 -5.63
C GLN A 262 -3.45 23.50 -5.26
N GLU A 263 -4.34 23.37 -6.26
CA GLU A 263 -5.52 22.50 -6.18
C GLU A 263 -5.09 21.10 -5.70
N LYS A 264 -5.94 20.36 -4.97
CA LYS A 264 -5.59 19.04 -4.40
C LYS A 264 -5.09 18.10 -5.52
N ASN A 265 -3.79 17.82 -5.57
CA ASN A 265 -3.21 16.91 -6.56
C ASN A 265 -3.46 15.42 -6.24
N ILE A 266 -3.91 15.12 -5.03
CA ILE A 266 -4.30 13.78 -4.58
C ILE A 266 -5.68 13.84 -3.94
N LEU A 267 -6.49 12.82 -4.22
CA LEU A 267 -7.76 12.58 -3.57
C LEU A 267 -7.73 11.27 -2.79
N PHE A 268 -8.24 11.33 -1.56
CA PHE A 268 -8.58 10.14 -0.79
C PHE A 268 -10.07 9.89 -0.91
N LYS A 269 -10.44 8.72 -1.43
CA LYS A 269 -11.81 8.27 -1.54
C LYS A 269 -12.01 7.01 -0.73
N SER A 270 -12.65 7.16 0.43
CA SER A 270 -12.97 6.02 1.29
C SER A 270 -14.09 5.16 0.70
N SER A 271 -13.98 3.85 0.88
CA SER A 271 -15.03 2.90 0.54
C SER A 271 -16.25 3.12 1.42
N ARG A 272 -17.44 2.74 0.93
CA ARG A 272 -18.66 2.78 1.73
C ARG A 272 -18.63 1.72 2.84
N ASP A 273 -19.32 1.97 3.94
CA ASP A 273 -19.39 1.02 5.08
C ASP A 273 -19.95 -0.35 4.68
N GLN A 274 -20.79 -0.42 3.65
CA GLN A 274 -21.32 -1.69 3.10
C GLN A 274 -20.28 -2.48 2.27
N TYR A 275 -19.19 -1.83 1.84
CA TYR A 275 -18.11 -2.39 1.01
C TYR A 275 -16.74 -1.95 1.57
N PRO A 276 -16.38 -2.32 2.80
CA PRO A 276 -15.22 -1.75 3.48
C PRO A 276 -13.88 -2.24 2.91
N LEU A 277 -13.87 -3.33 2.14
CA LEU A 277 -12.66 -3.89 1.52
C LEU A 277 -12.35 -3.22 0.17
N CYS A 278 -11.06 -3.07 -0.12
CA CYS A 278 -10.59 -2.62 -1.43
C CYS A 278 -11.13 -3.54 -2.53
N GLY A 279 -11.47 -2.97 -3.68
CA GLY A 279 -12.01 -3.69 -4.85
C GLY A 279 -13.42 -4.28 -4.69
N THR A 280 -14.11 -4.05 -3.56
CA THR A 280 -15.52 -4.46 -3.39
C THR A 280 -16.52 -3.33 -3.65
N ASP A 281 -16.09 -2.07 -3.55
CA ASP A 281 -16.93 -0.93 -3.90
C ASP A 281 -16.83 -0.63 -5.40
N PRO A 282 -17.91 -0.77 -6.20
CA PRO A 282 -17.87 -0.48 -7.63
C PRO A 282 -17.68 1.00 -7.96
N LEU A 283 -17.74 1.88 -6.95
CA LEU A 283 -17.52 3.32 -7.11
C LEU A 283 -16.09 3.76 -6.76
N LEU A 284 -15.22 2.84 -6.32
CA LEU A 284 -13.79 3.09 -6.07
C LEU A 284 -12.93 2.69 -7.27
#